data_AF-A0A1V5LN28-F1
#
_entry.id   AF-A0A1V5LN28-F1
#
_cell.length_a   1.000
_cell.length_b   1.000
_cell.length_c   1.000
_cell.angle_alpha   90.00
_cell.angle_beta   90.00
_cell.angle_gamma   90.00
#
_symmetry.space_group_name_H-M   'P 1'
#
loop_
_entity.id
_entity.type
_entity.pdbx_description
1 polymer ?
#
loop_
_entity_poly.entity_id
_entity_poly.type
_entity_poly.pdbx_seq_one_letter_code
_entity_poly.pdbx_strand_id
1 'polypeptide(L)'
;MRAISRYVPVRRWTPKEQHVDLTFNLPQNQFYPLFFHLTDAKGRTAITPIVRLQWAPGYLYRCSDRQNFFGFAVNYTGTVLPDVNIDLPAFGTGEGRGFWPSQRGPRRGENLAPLIEFPFASDAVTITDAKIDQRYYHALWEDVAFDGKASQGTTRSRVYEAKVRYYDYHHESFYTFTRTSTRPMMVIQADIRLRIPVAPEGDIFPAITSVKPQPEYEYRDPKNGEMVTGKLTQGYLDLPAGGRAEEFVALTPGFRVLANGRIGFAAPAWVDGALPAGTAWSGRFVKLPPAKIKSLRVQMGLTPDTPYTVTLARGTLRQLVYVAEMDAADGAVAGMVKPAPKPKDADAKDPEKDEVIVGPAQTPMTYALPLTITGMNGNWDTRVWREDGSLTPFAVFEGAGHARLDVTEGGKFYAGPLVIASEAPNLRITVLEWDAAHIKLELNNTTDAPMESILRTPAEITGKFPLNQQVSVPSGSMKVVEYK
;
A
#
# COMPACT_ATOMS: atom_id res chain seq x y z
N MET A 1 10.10 31.04 -1.31
CA MET A 1 9.42 30.14 -0.35
C MET A 1 8.93 28.88 -1.06
N ARG A 2 8.94 27.73 -0.38
CA ARG A 2 8.41 26.46 -0.89
C ARG A 2 7.57 25.79 0.20
N ALA A 3 6.39 25.27 -0.14
CA ALA A 3 5.72 24.27 0.70
C ALA A 3 6.24 22.90 0.29
N ILE A 4 6.69 22.12 1.27
CA ILE A 4 7.31 20.82 1.06
C ILE A 4 6.46 19.77 1.75
N SER A 5 6.09 18.73 1.00
CA SER A 5 5.48 17.50 1.53
C SER A 5 6.40 16.35 1.20
N ARG A 6 6.78 15.54 2.19
CA ARG A 6 7.59 14.32 1.98
C ARG A 6 8.85 14.58 1.13
N TYR A 7 9.55 15.66 1.46
CA TYR A 7 10.78 16.12 0.79
C TYR A 7 10.61 16.60 -0.67
N VAL A 8 9.38 16.68 -1.18
CA VAL A 8 9.09 17.21 -2.53
C VAL A 8 8.39 18.57 -2.42
N PRO A 9 8.82 19.58 -3.19
CA PRO A 9 8.07 20.84 -3.30
C PRO A 9 6.66 20.59 -3.89
N VAL A 10 5.62 20.88 -3.11
CA VAL A 10 4.22 20.82 -3.56
C VAL A 10 3.71 22.17 -4.05
N ARG A 11 4.32 23.25 -3.55
CA ARG A 11 4.07 24.63 -3.97
C ARG A 11 5.37 25.43 -3.91
N ARG A 12 5.50 26.42 -4.78
CA ARG A 12 6.61 27.38 -4.78
C ARG A 12 6.06 28.78 -4.99
N TRP A 13 6.59 29.71 -4.22
CA TRP A 13 6.31 31.14 -4.37
C TRP A 13 7.62 31.91 -4.34
N THR A 14 7.71 32.95 -5.17
CA THR A 14 8.83 33.89 -5.21
C THR A 14 8.35 35.30 -4.82
N PRO A 15 7.91 35.49 -3.56
CA PRO A 15 7.48 36.81 -3.11
C PRO A 15 8.67 37.78 -3.15
N LYS A 16 8.42 39.02 -3.56
CA LYS A 16 9.42 40.10 -3.58
C LYS A 16 9.22 41.10 -2.43
N GLU A 17 8.31 40.81 -1.52
CA GLU A 17 7.85 41.70 -0.46
C GLU A 17 8.19 41.13 0.93
N GLN A 18 8.25 41.99 1.95
CA GLN A 18 8.57 41.58 3.33
C GLN A 18 7.46 40.77 3.98
N HIS A 19 6.21 40.99 3.55
CA HIS A 19 5.03 40.29 4.02
C HIS A 19 4.28 39.73 2.81
N VAL A 20 3.71 38.54 2.95
CA VAL A 20 2.90 37.92 1.89
C VAL A 20 1.80 37.09 2.53
N ASP A 21 0.57 37.34 2.10
CA ASP A 21 -0.58 36.49 2.39
C ASP A 21 -0.78 35.52 1.23
N LEU A 22 -0.91 34.23 1.55
CA LEU A 22 -1.02 33.18 0.53
C LEU A 22 -2.23 32.30 0.78
N THR A 23 -3.06 32.21 -0.24
CA THR A 23 -4.11 31.19 -0.36
C THR A 23 -3.68 30.20 -1.43
N PHE A 24 -3.80 28.90 -1.12
CA PHE A 24 -3.51 27.84 -2.06
C PHE A 24 -4.39 26.64 -1.80
N ASN A 25 -4.62 25.85 -2.84
CA ASN A 25 -5.31 24.58 -2.72
C ASN A 25 -4.31 23.44 -2.88
N LEU A 26 -4.64 22.27 -2.33
CA LEU A 26 -4.01 21.01 -2.70
C LEU A 26 -5.12 20.03 -3.08
N PRO A 27 -4.86 19.09 -4.00
CA PRO A 27 -5.84 18.06 -4.33
C PRO A 27 -6.38 17.37 -3.07
N GLN A 28 -7.70 17.20 -2.98
CA GLN A 28 -8.35 16.48 -1.88
C GLN A 28 -8.27 14.98 -2.08
N ASN A 29 -7.04 14.45 -2.12
CA ASN A 29 -6.80 13.05 -2.45
C ASN A 29 -5.85 12.33 -1.49
N GLN A 30 -5.13 13.04 -0.63
CA GLN A 30 -4.21 12.45 0.33
C GLN A 30 -3.94 13.37 1.50
N PHE A 31 -3.47 12.78 2.60
CA PHE A 31 -2.93 13.55 3.71
C PHE A 31 -1.59 14.22 3.34
N TYR A 32 -1.50 15.54 3.59
CA TYR A 32 -0.31 16.35 3.34
C TYR A 32 0.33 16.83 4.65
N PRO A 33 1.41 16.18 5.13
CA PRO A 33 2.28 16.76 6.14
C PRO A 33 3.17 17.81 5.48
N LEU A 34 2.86 19.09 5.70
CA LEU A 34 3.58 20.21 5.09
C LEU A 34 4.53 20.86 6.06
N PHE A 35 5.67 21.32 5.56
CA PHE A 35 6.43 22.39 6.20
C PHE A 35 6.83 23.40 5.14
N PHE A 36 7.00 24.65 5.54
CA PHE A 36 7.43 25.70 4.64
C PHE A 36 8.93 25.91 4.79
N HIS A 37 9.64 25.87 3.67
CA HIS A 37 11.03 26.26 3.57
C HIS A 37 11.13 27.66 2.96
N LEU A 38 11.65 28.58 3.75
CA LEU A 38 11.84 29.99 3.43
C LEU A 38 13.31 30.23 3.13
N THR A 39 13.59 31.04 2.11
CA THR A 39 14.91 31.57 1.81
C THR A 39 14.75 33.05 1.56
N ASP A 40 15.50 33.88 2.29
CA ASP A 40 15.45 35.33 2.12
C ASP A 40 16.42 35.84 1.05
N ALA A 41 16.40 37.15 0.80
CA ALA A 41 17.28 37.79 -0.20
C ALA A 41 18.78 37.70 0.12
N LYS A 42 19.16 37.37 1.36
CA LYS A 42 20.55 37.18 1.79
C LYS A 42 20.96 35.69 1.79
N GLY A 43 20.08 34.79 1.34
CA GLY A 43 20.32 33.35 1.31
C GLY A 43 20.12 32.65 2.67
N ARG A 44 19.59 33.34 3.69
CA ARG A 44 19.29 32.72 4.99
C ARG A 44 18.04 31.86 4.88
N THR A 45 18.03 30.73 5.57
CA THR A 45 16.93 29.76 5.50
C THR A 45 16.18 29.65 6.83
N ALA A 46 14.88 29.35 6.73
CA ALA A 46 14.04 28.99 7.88
C ALA A 46 13.05 27.89 7.49
N ILE A 47 12.71 27.04 8.46
CA ILE A 47 11.68 26.01 8.30
C ILE A 47 10.58 26.20 9.35
N THR A 48 9.33 26.01 8.96
CA THR A 48 8.21 26.01 9.91
C THR A 48 8.07 24.65 10.58
N PRO A 49 7.38 24.57 11.72
CA PRO A 49 6.78 23.31 12.17
C PRO A 49 5.87 22.71 11.10
N ILE A 50 5.53 21.43 11.27
CA ILE A 50 4.63 20.73 10.37
C ILE A 50 3.21 21.31 10.49
N VAL A 51 2.67 21.75 9.37
CA VAL A 51 1.25 22.06 9.16
C VAL A 51 0.60 20.82 8.55
N ARG A 52 -0.44 20.32 9.21
CA ARG A 52 -1.21 19.16 8.73
C ARG A 52 -2.42 19.66 7.97
N LEU A 53 -2.47 19.38 6.67
CA LEU A 53 -3.66 19.63 5.86
C LEU A 53 -4.37 18.30 5.58
N GLN A 54 -5.70 18.35 5.67
CA GLN A 54 -6.62 17.20 5.58
C GLN A 54 -6.55 16.27 6.80
N TRP A 55 -7.66 15.56 7.05
CA TRP A 55 -7.74 14.57 8.13
C TRP A 55 -7.05 13.29 7.66
N ALA A 56 -6.18 12.71 8.49
CA ALA A 56 -5.69 11.37 8.26
C ALA A 56 -6.81 10.38 8.63
N PRO A 57 -7.28 9.53 7.71
CA PRO A 57 -8.22 8.48 8.08
C PRO A 57 -7.48 7.45 8.94
N GLY A 58 -7.90 7.31 10.20
CA GLY A 58 -7.37 6.30 11.13
C GLY A 58 -6.42 6.82 12.22
N TYR A 59 -6.26 5.99 13.25
CA TYR A 59 -5.47 6.25 14.46
C TYR A 59 -3.97 6.05 14.17
N LEU A 60 -3.20 7.14 14.15
CA LEU A 60 -1.73 7.12 14.13
C LEU A 60 -1.21 7.74 15.44
N TYR A 61 -1.38 7.04 16.57
CA TYR A 61 -0.93 7.55 17.87
C TYR A 61 0.38 6.89 18.25
N ARG A 62 1.39 7.70 18.54
CA ARG A 62 2.60 7.26 19.23
C ARG A 62 2.46 7.66 20.68
N CYS A 63 2.60 6.70 21.58
CA CYS A 63 2.79 7.00 22.99
C CYS A 63 4.19 7.60 23.15
N SER A 64 4.29 8.89 23.46
CA SER A 64 5.57 9.62 23.56
C SER A 64 6.47 9.09 24.67
N ASP A 65 5.91 8.45 25.69
CA ASP A 65 6.57 7.90 26.87
C ASP A 65 6.97 6.42 26.75
N ARG A 66 6.44 5.66 25.78
CA ARG A 66 6.54 4.17 25.78
C ARG A 66 7.10 3.51 24.54
N GLN A 67 7.50 4.29 23.53
CA GLN A 67 7.78 3.77 22.17
C GLN A 67 6.62 2.94 21.54
N ASN A 68 5.45 2.91 22.18
CA ASN A 68 4.29 2.18 21.71
C ASN A 68 3.66 2.92 20.54
N PHE A 69 3.38 2.19 19.47
CA PHE A 69 2.52 2.66 18.41
C PHE A 69 1.12 2.11 18.69
N PHE A 70 0.19 3.00 19.03
CA PHE A 70 -1.23 2.73 19.01
C PHE A 70 -1.71 3.01 17.59
N GLY A 71 -1.67 1.97 16.78
CA GLY A 71 -2.04 1.99 15.38
C GLY A 71 -2.25 0.58 14.85
N PHE A 72 -2.48 0.50 13.54
CA PHE A 72 -2.84 -0.72 12.82
C PHE A 72 -1.85 -1.90 13.01
N ALA A 73 -0.53 -1.63 13.00
CA ALA A 73 0.48 -2.58 13.46
C ALA A 73 0.59 -2.46 15.00
N VAL A 74 -0.19 -3.28 15.73
CA VAL A 74 -0.13 -3.30 17.19
C VAL A 74 1.23 -3.86 17.62
N ASN A 75 2.20 -2.97 17.81
CA ASN A 75 3.51 -3.32 18.32
C ASN A 75 3.51 -3.12 19.83
N TYR A 76 3.16 -4.18 20.56
CA TYR A 76 3.48 -4.27 21.98
C TYR A 76 4.99 -4.48 22.08
N THR A 77 5.73 -3.49 22.60
CA THR A 77 7.19 -3.49 22.87
C THR A 77 8.18 -3.32 21.69
N GLY A 78 7.71 -2.99 20.48
CA GLY A 78 8.63 -2.62 19.38
C GLY A 78 9.57 -3.74 18.94
N THR A 79 9.12 -4.99 19.01
CA THR A 79 9.95 -6.19 18.86
C THR A 79 9.32 -7.28 17.98
N VAL A 80 7.98 -7.24 17.74
CA VAL A 80 7.24 -8.17 16.84
C VAL A 80 6.27 -7.37 15.97
N LEU A 81 6.08 -7.84 14.74
CA LEU A 81 4.96 -7.47 13.89
C LEU A 81 3.92 -8.61 13.94
N PRO A 82 2.62 -8.35 14.22
CA PRO A 82 1.61 -9.40 14.40
C PRO A 82 1.54 -10.45 13.28
N ASP A 83 1.75 -10.02 12.03
CA ASP A 83 1.58 -10.87 10.84
C ASP A 83 2.88 -11.33 10.18
N VAL A 84 4.02 -10.80 10.64
CA VAL A 84 5.34 -11.09 10.06
C VAL A 84 6.31 -11.45 11.17
N ASN A 85 6.87 -12.65 11.04
CA ASN A 85 7.93 -13.17 11.89
C ASN A 85 9.07 -13.64 10.98
N ILE A 86 10.01 -12.74 10.69
CA ILE A 86 11.18 -13.10 9.88
C ILE A 86 12.12 -13.97 10.71
N ASP A 87 12.46 -15.12 10.14
CA ASP A 87 13.54 -15.97 10.63
C ASP A 87 14.56 -16.17 9.50
N LEU A 88 15.79 -15.70 9.75
CA LEU A 88 16.90 -15.69 8.80
C LEU A 88 18.17 -16.28 9.44
N PRO A 89 18.20 -17.58 9.75
CA PRO A 89 19.33 -18.17 10.44
C PRO A 89 20.58 -18.07 9.56
N ALA A 90 21.58 -17.31 10.01
CA ALA A 90 22.86 -17.17 9.30
C ALA A 90 24.03 -17.79 10.09
N PHE A 91 24.95 -18.44 9.39
CA PHE A 91 26.13 -19.05 10.00
C PHE A 91 26.99 -18.00 10.72
N GLY A 92 27.36 -18.27 11.98
CA GLY A 92 28.24 -17.39 12.76
C GLY A 92 27.57 -16.15 13.37
N THR A 93 26.24 -16.00 13.30
CA THR A 93 25.50 -14.88 13.93
C THR A 93 24.10 -15.30 14.39
N GLY A 94 23.61 -14.69 15.48
CA GLY A 94 22.24 -14.85 15.98
C GLY A 94 21.23 -13.88 15.34
N GLU A 95 21.69 -12.98 14.47
CA GLU A 95 20.83 -11.99 13.79
C GLU A 95 19.68 -12.70 13.04
N GLY A 96 18.44 -12.31 13.33
CA GLY A 96 17.25 -12.87 12.71
C GLY A 96 16.78 -14.22 13.26
N ARG A 97 17.30 -14.71 14.41
CA ARG A 97 16.94 -16.02 15.00
C ARG A 97 15.98 -15.95 16.20
N GLY A 98 15.34 -14.82 16.50
CA GLY A 98 14.38 -14.76 17.59
C GLY A 98 13.92 -13.36 18.00
N PHE A 99 12.89 -13.35 18.84
CA PHE A 99 12.27 -12.15 19.41
C PHE A 99 13.08 -11.52 20.55
N TRP A 100 13.87 -12.35 21.23
CA TRP A 100 14.40 -12.06 22.55
C TRP A 100 15.92 -12.13 22.59
N PRO A 101 16.58 -11.24 23.36
CA PRO A 101 18.03 -11.30 23.50
C PRO A 101 18.46 -12.56 24.24
N SER A 102 19.62 -13.10 23.89
CA SER A 102 20.24 -14.16 24.68
C SER A 102 20.32 -13.77 26.17
N GLN A 103 19.98 -14.70 27.06
CA GLN A 103 20.12 -14.52 28.52
C GLN A 103 21.58 -14.39 28.99
N ARG A 104 22.58 -14.63 28.12
CA ARG A 104 24.00 -14.79 28.48
C ARG A 104 24.92 -13.68 27.95
N GLY A 105 24.38 -12.50 27.67
CA GLY A 105 25.14 -11.26 27.47
C GLY A 105 24.92 -10.58 26.12
N PRO A 106 25.53 -9.40 25.89
CA PRO A 106 25.27 -8.52 24.75
C PRO A 106 25.86 -9.02 23.41
N ARG A 107 26.13 -10.32 23.29
CA ARG A 107 26.75 -10.88 22.08
C ARG A 107 25.68 -11.15 21.03
N ARG A 108 25.73 -10.33 19.97
CA ARG A 108 25.22 -10.55 18.59
C ARG A 108 23.71 -10.40 18.35
N GLY A 109 23.24 -9.15 18.24
CA GLY A 109 22.28 -8.73 17.20
C GLY A 109 20.94 -9.45 17.05
N GLU A 110 20.48 -10.20 18.05
CA GLU A 110 19.27 -11.02 17.97
C GLU A 110 17.97 -10.20 18.01
N ASN A 111 17.96 -9.02 18.66
CA ASN A 111 16.71 -8.27 18.87
C ASN A 111 16.33 -7.47 17.65
N LEU A 112 15.23 -7.83 16.99
CA LEU A 112 14.59 -6.95 16.03
C LEU A 112 13.97 -5.76 16.76
N ALA A 113 14.20 -4.56 16.22
CA ALA A 113 13.61 -3.31 16.70
C ALA A 113 12.88 -2.61 15.54
N PRO A 114 11.74 -3.15 15.04
CA PRO A 114 11.08 -2.63 13.86
C PRO A 114 10.87 -1.11 13.91
N LEU A 115 11.45 -0.38 12.95
CA LEU A 115 11.18 1.05 12.80
C LEU A 115 9.98 1.24 11.88
N ILE A 116 8.91 1.85 12.41
CA ILE A 116 7.69 2.12 11.65
C ILE A 116 7.74 3.51 11.04
N GLU A 117 7.40 3.59 9.76
CA GLU A 117 7.20 4.82 8.99
C GLU A 117 5.79 4.83 8.39
N PHE A 118 5.18 6.01 8.30
CA PHE A 118 3.86 6.21 7.72
C PHE A 118 4.00 7.01 6.42
N PRO A 119 4.51 6.39 5.33
CA PRO A 119 4.91 7.10 4.14
C PRO A 119 3.74 7.74 3.39
N PHE A 120 2.52 7.20 3.47
CA PHE A 120 1.37 7.69 2.70
C PHE A 120 0.02 7.35 3.35
N ALA A 121 -0.94 8.26 3.22
CA ALA A 121 -2.34 8.04 3.56
C ALA A 121 -3.26 8.82 2.60
N SER A 122 -4.35 8.18 2.18
CA SER A 122 -5.48 8.74 1.43
C SER A 122 -6.77 8.11 1.92
N ASP A 123 -7.92 8.58 1.41
CA ASP A 123 -9.22 7.97 1.68
C ASP A 123 -9.34 6.52 1.14
N ALA A 124 -8.50 6.16 0.17
CA ALA A 124 -8.50 4.83 -0.42
C ALA A 124 -7.57 3.85 0.32
N VAL A 125 -6.40 4.31 0.78
CA VAL A 125 -5.37 3.44 1.38
C VAL A 125 -4.47 4.19 2.37
N THR A 126 -4.08 3.49 3.44
CA THR A 126 -2.96 3.87 4.29
C THR A 126 -1.79 2.93 4.06
N ILE A 127 -0.60 3.48 3.83
CA ILE A 127 0.63 2.71 3.65
C ILE A 127 1.51 2.88 4.88
N THR A 128 1.93 1.76 5.45
CA THR A 128 2.85 1.70 6.59
C THR A 128 4.07 0.86 6.24
N ASP A 129 5.26 1.39 6.46
CA ASP A 129 6.52 0.67 6.27
C ASP A 129 7.09 0.28 7.63
N ALA A 130 7.45 -0.98 7.81
CA ALA A 130 8.18 -1.48 8.96
C ALA A 130 9.56 -1.96 8.50
N LYS A 131 10.62 -1.26 8.91
CA LYS A 131 12.00 -1.67 8.69
C LYS A 131 12.38 -2.68 9.77
N ILE A 132 12.52 -3.94 9.36
CA ILE A 132 12.79 -5.08 10.25
C ILE A 132 14.21 -5.63 10.12
N ASP A 133 15.08 -4.84 9.47
CA ASP A 133 16.53 -4.97 9.58
C ASP A 133 17.12 -4.13 10.72
N GLN A 134 16.30 -3.55 11.60
CA GLN A 134 16.78 -2.75 12.71
C GLN A 134 16.98 -3.64 13.95
N ARG A 135 18.02 -3.35 14.72
CA ARG A 135 18.32 -4.00 16.00
C ARG A 135 18.66 -2.99 17.08
N TYR A 136 18.32 -3.28 18.33
CA TYR A 136 18.73 -2.44 19.44
C TYR A 136 20.27 -2.43 19.59
N TYR A 137 20.83 -1.25 19.86
CA TYR A 137 22.26 -1.07 20.06
C TYR A 137 22.67 -1.54 21.45
N HIS A 138 23.37 -2.68 21.56
CA HIS A 138 23.92 -3.21 22.81
C HIS A 138 22.92 -3.40 23.96
N ALA A 139 21.63 -3.57 23.67
CA ALA A 139 20.60 -3.75 24.70
C ALA A 139 20.63 -5.18 25.30
N LEU A 140 20.53 -5.25 26.63
CA LEU A 140 20.26 -6.48 27.37
C LEU A 140 18.75 -6.71 27.49
N TRP A 141 18.38 -7.92 27.94
CA TRP A 141 16.98 -8.26 28.23
C TRP A 141 16.28 -7.19 29.09
N GLU A 142 16.91 -6.78 30.18
CA GLU A 142 16.37 -5.82 31.15
C GLU A 142 16.18 -4.40 30.60
N ASP A 143 16.85 -4.06 29.49
CA ASP A 143 16.79 -2.75 28.85
C ASP A 143 15.57 -2.60 27.92
N VAL A 144 15.10 -3.71 27.33
CA VAL A 144 14.08 -3.70 26.27
C VAL A 144 12.86 -4.58 26.56
N ALA A 145 12.93 -5.46 27.55
CA ALA A 145 11.78 -6.25 27.97
C ALA A 145 10.81 -5.38 28.80
N PHE A 146 9.51 -5.52 28.53
CA PHE A 146 8.38 -4.90 29.24
C PHE A 146 8.09 -3.42 28.94
N ASP A 147 6.89 -2.95 29.33
CA ASP A 147 6.37 -1.60 29.07
C ASP A 147 7.17 -0.51 29.82
N GLY A 148 7.27 0.69 29.24
CA GLY A 148 7.84 1.88 29.89
C GLY A 148 9.36 2.00 29.96
N LYS A 149 10.10 1.32 29.07
CA LYS A 149 11.58 1.41 29.03
C LYS A 149 12.08 2.66 28.30
N ALA A 150 13.28 3.10 28.66
CA ALA A 150 13.93 4.25 28.03
C ALA A 150 14.16 3.98 26.53
N SER A 151 14.12 5.05 25.74
CA SER A 151 14.38 4.91 24.30
C SER A 151 15.80 4.46 24.04
N GLN A 152 15.96 3.32 23.36
CA GLN A 152 17.25 2.77 22.96
C GLN A 152 17.57 3.14 21.51
N GLY A 153 18.86 3.37 21.23
CA GLY A 153 19.33 3.53 19.87
C GLY A 153 19.20 2.23 19.08
N THR A 154 19.03 2.33 17.76
CA THR A 154 19.02 1.17 16.85
C THR A 154 20.18 1.23 15.87
N THR A 155 20.59 0.07 15.39
CA THR A 155 21.53 -0.09 14.27
C THR A 155 20.94 -1.02 13.24
N ARG A 156 21.39 -0.93 11.98
CA ARG A 156 20.98 -1.89 10.96
C ARG A 156 21.64 -3.25 11.18
N SER A 157 20.96 -4.30 10.74
CA SER A 157 21.50 -5.65 10.62
C SER A 157 22.70 -5.64 9.68
N ARG A 158 23.68 -6.47 9.99
CA ARG A 158 24.85 -6.69 9.15
C ARG A 158 24.58 -7.76 8.09
N VAL A 159 23.56 -8.58 8.30
CA VAL A 159 23.23 -9.75 7.48
C VAL A 159 22.27 -9.40 6.35
N TYR A 160 21.25 -8.59 6.62
CA TYR A 160 20.20 -8.31 5.66
C TYR A 160 19.64 -6.88 5.76
N GLU A 161 18.93 -6.49 4.71
CA GLU A 161 17.96 -5.41 4.68
C GLU A 161 16.59 -6.03 4.53
N ALA A 162 15.62 -5.57 5.32
CA ALA A 162 14.28 -6.11 5.28
C ALA A 162 13.27 -5.02 5.61
N LYS A 163 12.22 -4.95 4.78
CA LYS A 163 11.12 -4.03 4.91
C LYS A 163 9.83 -4.82 4.72
N VAL A 164 8.86 -4.57 5.59
CA VAL A 164 7.48 -4.96 5.37
C VAL A 164 6.67 -3.72 5.08
N ARG A 165 5.92 -3.73 3.99
CA ARG A 165 4.97 -2.68 3.67
C ARG A 165 3.56 -3.22 3.79
N TYR A 166 2.73 -2.51 4.54
CA TYR A 166 1.31 -2.77 4.68
C TYR A 166 0.53 -1.80 3.83
N TYR A 167 -0.40 -2.31 3.02
CA TYR A 167 -1.43 -1.52 2.35
C TYR A 167 -2.77 -1.82 3.02
N ASP A 168 -3.25 -0.88 3.82
CA ASP A 168 -4.56 -0.94 4.48
C ASP A 168 -5.57 -0.16 3.63
N TYR A 169 -6.30 -0.87 2.77
CA TYR A 169 -7.35 -0.27 1.96
C TYR A 169 -8.61 -0.10 2.79
N HIS A 170 -9.13 1.13 2.85
CA HIS A 170 -10.21 1.45 3.80
C HIS A 170 -11.53 0.79 3.42
N HIS A 171 -12.28 0.41 4.45
CA HIS A 171 -13.59 -0.24 4.33
C HIS A 171 -14.69 0.73 4.77
N GLU A 172 -15.73 0.88 3.95
CA GLU A 172 -16.69 1.98 4.08
C GLU A 172 -17.77 1.78 5.16
N SER A 173 -17.94 0.59 5.76
CA SER A 173 -19.05 0.40 6.71
C SER A 173 -18.91 -0.70 7.77
N PHE A 174 -18.22 -1.82 7.49
CA PHE A 174 -18.35 -3.01 8.34
C PHE A 174 -17.28 -3.19 9.45
N TYR A 175 -16.10 -2.59 9.28
CA TYR A 175 -14.93 -2.84 10.14
C TYR A 175 -14.49 -1.63 10.98
N THR A 176 -15.28 -0.56 10.98
CA THR A 176 -14.97 0.71 11.65
C THR A 176 -15.06 0.64 13.18
N PHE A 177 -15.72 -0.38 13.75
CA PHE A 177 -15.89 -0.52 15.21
C PHE A 177 -15.54 -1.90 15.79
N THR A 178 -15.08 -2.86 14.97
CA THR A 178 -14.56 -4.12 15.48
C THR A 178 -13.12 -3.93 15.98
N ARG A 179 -12.82 -4.43 17.18
CA ARG A 179 -11.45 -4.44 17.72
C ARG A 179 -10.50 -5.02 16.67
N THR A 180 -9.33 -4.40 16.56
CA THR A 180 -8.33 -4.53 15.48
C THR A 180 -7.83 -5.95 15.16
N SER A 181 -8.20 -6.98 15.92
CA SER A 181 -7.74 -8.35 15.70
C SER A 181 -8.40 -9.09 14.52
N THR A 182 -9.29 -8.44 13.77
CA THR A 182 -10.04 -9.06 12.66
C THR A 182 -10.14 -8.18 11.41
N ARG A 183 -9.16 -7.28 11.14
CA ARG A 183 -9.12 -6.53 9.86
C ARG A 183 -8.72 -7.48 8.72
N PRO A 184 -9.65 -7.97 7.89
CA PRO A 184 -9.47 -9.24 7.19
C PRO A 184 -8.53 -9.22 5.98
N MET A 185 -8.04 -8.06 5.54
CA MET A 185 -7.50 -7.96 4.18
C MET A 185 -6.40 -6.90 3.96
N MET A 186 -5.47 -6.66 4.89
CA MET A 186 -4.31 -5.84 4.49
C MET A 186 -3.41 -6.61 3.53
N VAL A 187 -2.99 -5.96 2.45
CA VAL A 187 -1.88 -6.50 1.65
C VAL A 187 -0.58 -6.27 2.40
N ILE A 188 0.16 -7.35 2.60
CA ILE A 188 1.47 -7.34 3.23
C ILE A 188 2.50 -7.66 2.16
N GLN A 189 3.41 -6.73 1.90
CA GLN A 189 4.57 -6.92 1.03
C GLN A 189 5.82 -7.08 1.91
N ALA A 190 6.53 -8.18 1.77
CA ALA A 190 7.81 -8.41 2.42
C ALA A 190 8.93 -8.34 1.38
N ASP A 191 9.87 -7.42 1.57
CA ASP A 191 11.06 -7.26 0.75
C ASP A 191 12.30 -7.52 1.62
N ILE A 192 13.14 -8.48 1.22
CA ILE A 192 14.32 -8.91 1.99
C ILE A 192 15.51 -8.99 1.03
N ARG A 193 16.68 -8.50 1.43
CA ARG A 193 17.92 -8.53 0.66
C ARG A 193 19.11 -8.85 1.54
N LEU A 194 19.95 -9.80 1.15
CA LEU A 194 21.19 -10.11 1.85
C LEU A 194 22.23 -8.99 1.68
N ARG A 195 22.95 -8.68 2.75
CA ARG A 195 24.12 -7.77 2.76
C ARG A 195 25.45 -8.53 2.71
N ILE A 196 25.44 -9.79 3.15
CA ILE A 196 26.61 -10.68 3.15
C ILE A 196 26.21 -12.04 2.60
N PRO A 197 27.17 -12.89 2.20
CA PRO A 197 26.85 -14.26 1.84
C PRO A 197 26.30 -15.07 3.01
N VAL A 198 25.23 -15.85 2.78
CA VAL A 198 24.61 -16.70 3.81
C VAL A 198 24.30 -18.08 3.25
N ALA A 199 24.68 -19.14 3.97
CA ALA A 199 24.27 -20.50 3.65
C ALA A 199 22.87 -20.76 4.26
N PRO A 200 21.83 -20.97 3.43
CA PRO A 200 20.49 -21.27 3.92
C PRO A 200 20.46 -22.66 4.56
N GLU A 201 19.63 -22.82 5.60
CA GLU A 201 19.37 -24.08 6.28
C GLU A 201 17.91 -24.48 6.06
N GLY A 202 17.67 -25.67 5.48
CA GLY A 202 16.34 -26.23 5.25
C GLY A 202 15.68 -25.80 3.94
N ASP A 203 14.39 -26.12 3.80
CA ASP A 203 13.63 -25.99 2.55
C ASP A 203 13.11 -24.57 2.28
N ILE A 204 13.12 -23.69 3.28
CA ILE A 204 12.67 -22.29 3.20
C ILE A 204 13.77 -21.33 3.64
N PHE A 205 13.97 -20.24 2.89
CA PHE A 205 14.86 -19.15 3.25
C PHE A 205 14.60 -17.91 2.38
N PRO A 206 14.26 -16.73 2.94
CA PRO A 206 13.81 -16.44 4.31
C PRO A 206 12.52 -17.17 4.71
N ALA A 207 12.34 -17.44 6.01
CA ALA A 207 11.00 -17.62 6.57
C ALA A 207 10.43 -16.25 6.96
N ILE A 208 9.13 -16.03 6.72
CA ILE A 208 8.47 -14.73 6.92
C ILE A 208 7.28 -14.78 7.89
N THR A 209 6.65 -15.93 8.04
CA THR A 209 5.51 -16.14 8.95
C THR A 209 5.31 -17.64 9.19
N SER A 210 4.33 -17.97 10.01
CA SER A 210 3.81 -19.32 10.19
C SER A 210 2.29 -19.35 10.22
N VAL A 211 1.74 -20.52 9.94
CA VAL A 211 0.36 -20.94 10.22
C VAL A 211 0.42 -22.18 11.13
N LYS A 212 -0.73 -22.76 11.51
CA LYS A 212 -0.73 -23.98 12.31
C LYS A 212 -0.04 -25.16 11.56
N PRO A 213 0.57 -26.13 12.29
CA PRO A 213 1.15 -27.32 11.68
C PRO A 213 0.13 -28.15 10.91
N GLN A 214 0.64 -28.87 9.91
CA GLN A 214 -0.10 -29.64 8.93
C GLN A 214 -1.24 -28.84 8.26
N PRO A 215 -0.90 -27.72 7.59
CA PRO A 215 -1.90 -26.80 7.08
C PRO A 215 -2.73 -27.44 5.96
N GLU A 216 -4.03 -27.18 5.98
CA GLU A 216 -4.89 -27.33 4.83
C GLU A 216 -4.52 -26.30 3.77
N TYR A 217 -4.41 -26.77 2.53
CA TYR A 217 -4.07 -25.93 1.39
C TYR A 217 -5.11 -26.05 0.29
N GLU A 218 -5.20 -24.99 -0.50
CA GLU A 218 -6.08 -24.94 -1.65
C GLU A 218 -5.56 -23.93 -2.66
N TYR A 219 -5.46 -24.32 -3.92
CA TYR A 219 -5.04 -23.44 -5.00
C TYR A 219 -5.60 -23.93 -6.34
N ARG A 220 -5.63 -23.04 -7.32
CA ARG A 220 -5.93 -23.40 -8.70
C ARG A 220 -4.62 -23.77 -9.40
N ASP A 221 -4.51 -24.99 -9.92
CA ASP A 221 -3.30 -25.41 -10.64
C ASP A 221 -3.11 -24.53 -11.88
N PRO A 222 -1.98 -23.81 -11.99
CA PRO A 222 -1.73 -22.93 -13.13
C PRO A 222 -1.69 -23.64 -14.49
N LYS A 223 -1.49 -24.97 -14.53
CA LYS A 223 -1.34 -25.75 -15.77
C LYS A 223 -2.68 -26.17 -16.37
N ASN A 224 -3.60 -26.68 -15.57
CA ASN A 224 -4.88 -27.20 -16.04
C ASN A 224 -6.10 -26.38 -15.54
N GLY A 225 -5.89 -25.45 -14.61
CA GLY A 225 -6.93 -24.61 -14.06
C GLY A 225 -7.86 -25.31 -13.07
N GLU A 226 -7.58 -26.55 -12.67
CA GLU A 226 -8.37 -27.31 -11.71
C GLU A 226 -8.06 -26.88 -10.27
N MET A 227 -9.04 -27.04 -9.38
CA MET A 227 -8.85 -26.78 -7.96
C MET A 227 -8.14 -27.96 -7.29
N VAL A 228 -6.97 -27.69 -6.72
CA VAL A 228 -6.21 -28.62 -5.90
C VAL A 228 -6.45 -28.29 -4.43
N THR A 229 -6.86 -29.29 -3.66
CA THR A 229 -7.08 -29.19 -2.21
C THR A 229 -6.36 -30.32 -1.49
N GLY A 230 -5.97 -30.10 -0.24
CA GLY A 230 -5.38 -31.15 0.56
C GLY A 230 -4.89 -30.67 1.92
N LYS A 231 -4.18 -31.55 2.62
CA LYS A 231 -3.54 -31.27 3.91
C LYS A 231 -2.06 -31.64 3.82
N LEU A 232 -1.18 -30.70 4.15
CA LEU A 232 0.26 -30.89 4.04
C LEU A 232 0.81 -31.62 5.27
N THR A 233 0.81 -32.96 5.26
CA THR A 233 1.23 -33.78 6.40
C THR A 233 2.74 -33.98 6.50
N GLN A 234 3.46 -33.91 5.37
CA GLN A 234 4.91 -34.05 5.27
C GLN A 234 5.46 -33.18 4.14
N GLY A 235 6.76 -32.86 4.20
CA GLY A 235 7.46 -32.10 3.16
C GLY A 235 7.01 -30.63 3.06
N TYR A 236 6.93 -30.15 1.83
CA TYR A 236 6.60 -28.75 1.50
C TYR A 236 5.64 -28.64 0.31
N LEU A 237 5.01 -27.48 0.19
CA LEU A 237 4.18 -27.08 -0.94
C LEU A 237 4.59 -25.68 -1.42
N ASP A 238 4.84 -25.52 -2.71
CA ASP A 238 5.00 -24.21 -3.33
C ASP A 238 3.61 -23.66 -3.71
N LEU A 239 3.23 -22.52 -3.14
CA LEU A 239 1.94 -21.88 -3.40
C LEU A 239 2.04 -20.97 -4.63
N PRO A 240 1.17 -21.14 -5.64
CA PRO A 240 1.02 -20.15 -6.70
C PRO A 240 0.28 -18.90 -6.18
N ALA A 241 0.27 -17.83 -6.96
CA ALA A 241 -0.59 -16.68 -6.68
C ALA A 241 -2.07 -17.10 -6.61
N GLY A 242 -2.77 -16.62 -5.59
CA GLY A 242 -4.13 -17.00 -5.23
C GLY A 242 -4.26 -18.31 -4.43
N GLY A 243 -3.16 -19.05 -4.27
CA GLY A 243 -3.11 -20.23 -3.40
C GLY A 243 -3.13 -19.88 -1.92
N ARG A 244 -3.76 -20.74 -1.12
CA ARG A 244 -3.84 -20.59 0.33
C ARG A 244 -3.22 -21.76 1.09
N ALA A 245 -2.76 -21.48 2.30
CA ALA A 245 -2.49 -22.45 3.35
C ALA A 245 -3.09 -21.88 4.65
N GLU A 246 -4.13 -22.52 5.18
CA GLU A 246 -4.92 -21.99 6.30
C GLU A 246 -5.38 -20.55 6.04
N GLU A 247 -5.12 -19.62 6.96
CA GLU A 247 -5.42 -18.18 6.82
C GLU A 247 -4.53 -17.44 5.82
N PHE A 248 -3.38 -18.01 5.44
CA PHE A 248 -2.42 -17.35 4.55
C PHE A 248 -2.84 -17.49 3.09
N VAL A 249 -2.87 -16.38 2.36
CA VAL A 249 -3.15 -16.34 0.93
C VAL A 249 -2.02 -15.61 0.20
N ALA A 250 -1.37 -16.31 -0.72
CA ALA A 250 -0.34 -15.75 -1.59
C ALA A 250 -0.98 -14.83 -2.64
N LEU A 251 -0.54 -13.57 -2.74
CA LEU A 251 -0.92 -12.65 -3.82
C LEU A 251 0.12 -12.65 -4.95
N THR A 252 1.34 -13.10 -4.70
CA THR A 252 2.39 -13.33 -5.71
C THR A 252 2.88 -14.77 -5.61
N PRO A 253 3.44 -15.36 -6.69
CA PRO A 253 4.08 -16.66 -6.61
C PRO A 253 5.37 -16.59 -5.76
N GLY A 254 5.91 -17.75 -5.40
CA GLY A 254 7.24 -17.88 -4.79
C GLY A 254 7.24 -18.22 -3.29
N PHE A 255 6.06 -18.34 -2.68
CA PHE A 255 5.95 -18.81 -1.30
C PHE A 255 6.00 -20.33 -1.22
N ARG A 256 6.75 -20.84 -0.25
CA ARG A 256 6.80 -22.23 0.16
C ARG A 256 6.26 -22.39 1.57
N VAL A 257 5.40 -23.39 1.73
CA VAL A 257 4.78 -23.77 3.00
C VAL A 257 5.32 -25.13 3.40
N LEU A 258 5.76 -25.26 4.65
CA LEU A 258 6.22 -26.52 5.21
C LEU A 258 5.11 -27.22 6.01
N ALA A 259 5.18 -28.54 6.13
CA ALA A 259 4.25 -29.33 6.93
C ALA A 259 4.23 -28.94 8.42
N ASN A 260 5.28 -28.29 8.93
CA ASN A 260 5.29 -27.73 10.29
C ASN A 260 4.62 -26.34 10.40
N GLY A 261 4.02 -25.84 9.31
CA GLY A 261 3.31 -24.56 9.26
C GLY A 261 4.19 -23.35 8.96
N ARG A 262 5.52 -23.48 8.84
CA ARG A 262 6.38 -22.35 8.47
C ARG A 262 6.16 -21.96 7.01
N ILE A 263 6.15 -20.65 6.76
CA ILE A 263 5.98 -20.07 5.43
C ILE A 263 7.16 -19.15 5.15
N GLY A 264 7.72 -19.27 3.94
CA GLY A 264 8.86 -18.48 3.49
C GLY A 264 9.00 -18.52 1.98
N PHE A 265 10.17 -18.13 1.50
CA PHE A 265 10.55 -18.34 0.11
C PHE A 265 11.25 -19.68 -0.04
N ALA A 266 11.10 -20.33 -1.20
CA ALA A 266 11.83 -21.56 -1.48
C ALA A 266 13.34 -21.31 -1.32
N ALA A 267 14.00 -22.09 -0.47
CA ALA A 267 15.44 -22.07 -0.40
C ALA A 267 15.99 -22.53 -1.77
N PRO A 268 16.95 -21.79 -2.36
CA PRO A 268 17.58 -22.24 -3.61
C PRO A 268 18.14 -23.64 -3.44
N ALA A 269 18.04 -24.47 -4.48
CA ALA A 269 18.61 -25.81 -4.46
C ALA A 269 20.08 -25.70 -4.03
N TRP A 270 20.44 -26.46 -3.00
CA TRP A 270 21.73 -26.37 -2.32
C TRP A 270 22.82 -26.98 -3.21
N VAL A 271 23.21 -26.28 -4.27
CA VAL A 271 24.12 -26.83 -5.28
C VAL A 271 25.56 -26.37 -5.02
N ASP A 272 25.83 -25.14 -4.56
CA ASP A 272 27.21 -24.61 -4.49
C ASP A 272 27.51 -23.59 -3.36
N GLY A 273 26.98 -23.77 -2.14
CA GLY A 273 27.42 -23.01 -0.96
C GLY A 273 26.56 -21.81 -0.54
N ALA A 274 27.18 -20.70 -0.14
CA ALA A 274 26.49 -19.53 0.42
C ALA A 274 25.81 -18.69 -0.68
N LEU A 275 24.54 -18.30 -0.46
CA LEU A 275 23.87 -17.31 -1.29
C LEU A 275 24.65 -16.00 -1.25
N PRO A 276 24.92 -15.35 -2.39
CA PRO A 276 25.74 -14.14 -2.41
C PRO A 276 25.05 -12.95 -1.74
N ALA A 277 25.86 -11.96 -1.36
CA ALA A 277 25.33 -10.65 -1.01
C ALA A 277 24.51 -10.07 -2.19
N GLY A 278 23.40 -9.41 -1.87
CA GLY A 278 22.48 -8.86 -2.87
C GLY A 278 21.36 -9.80 -3.30
N THR A 279 21.40 -11.10 -2.97
CA THR A 279 20.23 -11.98 -3.17
C THR A 279 19.02 -11.39 -2.47
N ALA A 280 17.89 -11.31 -3.20
CA ALA A 280 16.70 -10.63 -2.75
C ALA A 280 15.44 -11.46 -2.98
N TRP A 281 14.47 -11.27 -2.10
CA TRP A 281 13.15 -11.85 -2.16
C TRP A 281 12.12 -10.76 -1.97
N SER A 282 11.04 -10.85 -2.75
CA SER A 282 9.89 -9.98 -2.62
C SER A 282 8.64 -10.83 -2.79
N GLY A 283 7.64 -10.62 -1.95
CA GLY A 283 6.38 -11.33 -2.04
C GLY A 283 5.26 -10.56 -1.37
N ARG A 284 4.05 -10.70 -1.91
CA ARG A 284 2.83 -10.10 -1.37
C ARG A 284 1.86 -11.19 -0.93
N PHE A 285 1.26 -11.00 0.23
CA PHE A 285 0.27 -11.92 0.78
C PHE A 285 -0.78 -11.16 1.60
N VAL A 286 -1.80 -11.88 2.02
CA VAL A 286 -2.82 -11.41 2.94
C VAL A 286 -3.18 -12.55 3.90
N LYS A 287 -3.60 -12.21 5.12
CA LYS A 287 -4.15 -13.18 6.08
C LYS A 287 -5.64 -12.95 6.22
N LEU A 288 -6.42 -14.00 5.97
CA LEU A 288 -7.87 -13.97 6.03
C LEU A 288 -8.38 -14.57 7.34
N PRO A 289 -9.42 -14.00 7.99
CA PRO A 289 -10.06 -14.59 9.14
C PRO A 289 -10.61 -15.98 8.78
N PRO A 290 -10.31 -17.02 9.58
CA PRO A 290 -10.73 -18.39 9.27
C PRO A 290 -12.23 -18.53 8.99
N ALA A 291 -13.07 -17.81 9.75
CA ALA A 291 -14.53 -17.83 9.59
C ALA A 291 -15.03 -17.24 8.25
N LYS A 292 -14.25 -16.40 7.58
CA LYS A 292 -14.66 -15.70 6.34
C LYS A 292 -13.87 -16.13 5.11
N ILE A 293 -12.97 -17.11 5.24
CA ILE A 293 -12.01 -17.43 4.18
C ILE A 293 -12.70 -17.86 2.88
N LYS A 294 -13.80 -18.62 2.96
CA LYS A 294 -14.51 -19.12 1.78
C LYS A 294 -15.16 -17.98 0.99
N SER A 295 -15.94 -17.12 1.66
CA SER A 295 -16.64 -16.01 1.00
C SER A 295 -15.66 -14.94 0.50
N LEU A 296 -14.64 -14.59 1.28
CA LEU A 296 -13.63 -13.63 0.87
C LEU A 296 -12.83 -14.10 -0.34
N ARG A 297 -12.48 -15.38 -0.44
CA ARG A 297 -11.75 -15.90 -1.62
C ARG A 297 -12.53 -15.75 -2.92
N VAL A 298 -13.85 -15.95 -2.89
CA VAL A 298 -14.72 -15.70 -4.05
C VAL A 298 -14.72 -14.21 -4.41
N GLN A 299 -14.92 -13.33 -3.43
CA GLN A 299 -14.90 -11.86 -3.62
C GLN A 299 -13.54 -11.34 -4.12
N MET A 300 -12.45 -11.95 -3.68
CA MET A 300 -11.07 -11.61 -4.06
C MET A 300 -10.68 -12.13 -5.46
N GLY A 301 -11.55 -12.86 -6.14
CA GLY A 301 -11.27 -13.43 -7.45
C GLY A 301 -10.29 -14.60 -7.44
N LEU A 302 -10.24 -15.34 -6.32
CA LEU A 302 -9.33 -16.48 -6.12
C LEU A 302 -9.96 -17.82 -6.51
N THR A 303 -11.20 -17.78 -6.98
CA THR A 303 -11.96 -18.94 -7.44
C THR A 303 -12.40 -18.73 -8.90
N PRO A 304 -12.75 -19.79 -9.64
CA PRO A 304 -13.25 -19.66 -11.02
C PRO A 304 -14.51 -18.78 -11.16
N ASP A 305 -15.26 -18.63 -10.07
CA ASP A 305 -16.57 -18.01 -10.05
C ASP A 305 -16.56 -16.61 -9.40
N THR A 306 -15.55 -15.80 -9.69
CA THR A 306 -15.48 -14.41 -9.27
C THR A 306 -16.80 -13.67 -9.59
N PRO A 307 -17.43 -12.98 -8.64
CA PRO A 307 -18.81 -12.49 -8.81
C PRO A 307 -18.93 -11.28 -9.74
N TYR A 308 -17.82 -10.72 -10.22
CA TYR A 308 -17.76 -9.57 -11.11
C TYR A 308 -16.76 -9.79 -12.24
N THR A 309 -16.81 -8.91 -13.24
CA THR A 309 -15.78 -8.85 -14.28
C THR A 309 -15.37 -7.41 -14.52
N VAL A 310 -14.06 -7.18 -14.63
CA VAL A 310 -13.48 -5.89 -15.04
C VAL A 310 -12.83 -6.08 -16.39
N THR A 311 -13.30 -5.37 -17.41
CA THR A 311 -12.67 -5.31 -18.74
C THR A 311 -12.14 -3.92 -18.99
N LEU A 312 -10.92 -3.82 -19.54
CA LEU A 312 -10.29 -2.54 -19.84
C LEU A 312 -10.37 -2.26 -21.34
N ALA A 313 -10.79 -1.03 -21.67
CA ALA A 313 -10.64 -0.45 -23.00
C ALA A 313 -9.34 0.37 -23.10
N ARG A 314 -8.80 0.82 -21.96
CA ARG A 314 -7.54 1.55 -21.83
C ARG A 314 -6.73 1.03 -20.66
N GLY A 315 -5.43 0.92 -20.86
CA GLY A 315 -4.50 0.31 -19.90
C GLY A 315 -4.51 -1.21 -19.98
N THR A 316 -3.81 -1.87 -19.05
CA THR A 316 -3.70 -3.33 -19.01
C THR A 316 -3.95 -3.85 -17.60
N LEU A 317 -4.82 -4.86 -17.47
CA LEU A 317 -5.04 -5.59 -16.22
C LEU A 317 -3.99 -6.68 -16.13
N ARG A 318 -3.07 -6.58 -15.17
CA ARG A 318 -2.00 -7.57 -14.94
C ARG A 318 -2.50 -8.75 -14.14
N GLN A 319 -3.22 -8.46 -13.07
CA GLN A 319 -3.67 -9.44 -12.11
C GLN A 319 -4.94 -8.95 -11.41
N LEU A 320 -5.82 -9.89 -11.09
CA LEU A 320 -7.01 -9.65 -10.30
C LEU A 320 -7.08 -10.68 -9.18
N VAL A 321 -6.33 -10.44 -8.11
CA VAL A 321 -6.21 -11.32 -6.95
C VAL A 321 -6.22 -10.40 -5.74
N TYR A 322 -7.41 -10.22 -5.17
CA TYR A 322 -7.78 -9.22 -4.16
C TYR A 322 -7.64 -7.76 -4.59
N VAL A 323 -6.47 -7.37 -5.08
CA VAL A 323 -6.19 -6.07 -5.70
C VAL A 323 -6.18 -6.27 -7.21
N ALA A 324 -6.81 -5.34 -7.92
CA ALA A 324 -6.66 -5.24 -9.36
C ALA A 324 -5.38 -4.45 -9.68
N GLU A 325 -4.33 -5.17 -10.06
CA GLU A 325 -3.05 -4.60 -10.48
C GLU A 325 -3.14 -4.23 -11.96
N MET A 326 -2.95 -2.96 -12.26
CA MET A 326 -3.12 -2.40 -13.60
C MET A 326 -1.94 -1.52 -13.99
N ASP A 327 -1.64 -1.50 -15.29
CA ASP A 327 -0.74 -0.51 -15.88
C ASP A 327 -1.57 0.53 -16.63
N ALA A 328 -1.32 1.80 -16.31
CA ALA A 328 -1.93 2.91 -17.02
C ALA A 328 -1.43 3.01 -18.47
N ALA A 329 -2.34 3.34 -19.37
CA ALA A 329 -1.99 3.90 -20.68
C ALA A 329 -2.22 5.41 -20.63
N ASP A 330 -1.20 6.19 -20.97
CA ASP A 330 -1.23 7.66 -20.89
C ASP A 330 -1.69 8.19 -19.51
N GLY A 331 -1.25 7.53 -18.44
CA GLY A 331 -1.52 7.93 -17.05
C GLY A 331 -2.92 7.57 -16.50
N ALA A 332 -3.73 6.79 -17.22
CA ALA A 332 -5.04 6.32 -16.73
C ALA A 332 -5.39 4.89 -17.15
N VAL A 333 -6.46 4.35 -16.54
CA VAL A 333 -7.18 3.15 -16.99
C VAL A 333 -8.65 3.49 -17.20
N ALA A 334 -9.29 2.83 -18.17
CA ALA A 334 -10.71 2.99 -18.42
C ALA A 334 -11.30 1.66 -18.88
N GLY A 335 -12.55 1.41 -18.52
CA GLY A 335 -13.14 0.10 -18.75
C GLY A 335 -14.61 0.02 -18.37
N MET A 336 -15.05 -1.23 -18.23
CA MET A 336 -16.42 -1.57 -17.86
C MET A 336 -16.44 -2.62 -16.77
N VAL A 337 -17.41 -2.47 -15.86
CA VAL A 337 -17.71 -3.43 -14.81
C VAL A 337 -18.98 -4.18 -15.15
N LYS A 338 -18.89 -5.52 -15.16
CA LYS A 338 -20.07 -6.38 -15.00
C LYS A 338 -20.27 -6.59 -13.50
N PRO A 339 -21.42 -6.18 -12.94
CA PRO A 339 -21.57 -6.02 -11.50
C PRO A 339 -21.63 -7.35 -10.76
N ALA A 340 -21.12 -7.34 -9.53
CA ALA A 340 -21.38 -8.36 -8.53
C ALA A 340 -22.75 -8.16 -7.84
N PRO A 341 -23.33 -9.21 -7.24
CA PRO A 341 -24.49 -9.06 -6.38
C PRO A 341 -24.21 -8.13 -5.20
N LYS A 342 -25.20 -7.29 -4.84
CA LYS A 342 -25.19 -6.48 -3.62
C LYS A 342 -25.56 -7.34 -2.41
N PRO A 343 -25.04 -7.05 -1.20
CA PRO A 343 -25.54 -7.65 0.03
C PRO A 343 -27.05 -7.37 0.18
N LYS A 344 -27.83 -8.38 0.59
CA LYS A 344 -29.24 -8.17 0.93
C LYS A 344 -29.32 -7.56 2.34
N ASP A 345 -29.80 -6.31 2.42
CA ASP A 345 -30.12 -5.50 3.61
C ASP A 345 -29.04 -5.35 4.69
N ALA A 346 -28.66 -4.09 4.94
CA ALA A 346 -27.67 -3.62 5.92
C ALA A 346 -28.05 -3.82 7.41
N ASP A 347 -29.03 -4.68 7.72
CA ASP A 347 -29.58 -4.90 9.07
C ASP A 347 -29.37 -6.32 9.65
N ALA A 348 -28.54 -7.17 9.02
CA ALA A 348 -28.12 -8.43 9.63
C ALA A 348 -27.13 -8.17 10.79
N LYS A 349 -27.67 -7.90 11.97
CA LYS A 349 -27.00 -7.64 13.26
C LYS A 349 -26.12 -8.77 13.81
N ASP A 350 -25.70 -9.75 13.01
CA ASP A 350 -24.86 -10.84 13.52
C ASP A 350 -24.01 -11.51 12.42
N PRO A 351 -22.82 -10.97 12.10
CA PRO A 351 -21.91 -11.51 11.10
C PRO A 351 -21.00 -12.63 11.60
N GLU A 352 -21.14 -13.10 12.85
CA GLU A 352 -20.39 -14.25 13.36
C GLU A 352 -21.01 -15.59 12.98
N LYS A 353 -22.25 -15.59 12.47
CA LYS A 353 -22.88 -16.79 11.92
C LYS A 353 -22.41 -16.97 10.49
N ASP A 354 -21.81 -18.13 10.22
CA ASP A 354 -21.49 -18.61 8.88
C ASP A 354 -22.62 -18.25 7.92
N GLU A 355 -22.38 -17.29 7.03
CA GLU A 355 -23.29 -17.06 5.91
C GLU A 355 -23.26 -18.32 5.06
N VAL A 356 -24.42 -18.97 4.99
CA VAL A 356 -24.68 -20.05 4.04
C VAL A 356 -24.34 -19.53 2.65
N ILE A 357 -23.23 -20.01 2.09
CA ILE A 357 -22.83 -19.71 0.72
C ILE A 357 -23.90 -20.30 -0.20
N VAL A 358 -24.81 -19.46 -0.71
CA VAL A 358 -25.80 -19.85 -1.72
C VAL A 358 -25.13 -19.89 -3.10
N GLY A 359 -24.06 -20.67 -3.20
CA GLY A 359 -23.24 -20.77 -4.39
C GLY A 359 -22.45 -19.50 -4.76
N PRO A 360 -21.47 -19.62 -5.67
CA PRO A 360 -20.55 -18.53 -5.99
C PRO A 360 -21.21 -17.33 -6.71
N ALA A 361 -22.19 -17.61 -7.58
CA ALA A 361 -22.94 -16.60 -8.33
C ALA A 361 -23.87 -15.71 -7.47
N GLN A 362 -24.01 -16.01 -6.16
CA GLN A 362 -24.81 -15.23 -5.22
C GLN A 362 -23.98 -14.65 -4.07
N THR A 363 -22.65 -14.80 -4.10
CA THR A 363 -21.79 -14.21 -3.06
C THR A 363 -21.74 -12.70 -3.24
N PRO A 364 -22.29 -11.91 -2.31
CA PRO A 364 -22.28 -10.46 -2.45
C PRO A 364 -20.89 -9.89 -2.23
N MET A 365 -20.55 -8.82 -2.94
CA MET A 365 -19.33 -8.06 -2.64
C MET A 365 -19.54 -7.22 -1.40
N THR A 366 -18.67 -7.39 -0.41
CA THR A 366 -18.76 -6.69 0.89
C THR A 366 -17.79 -5.50 1.00
N TYR A 367 -17.06 -5.21 -0.07
CA TYR A 367 -16.09 -4.12 -0.16
C TYR A 367 -15.91 -3.65 -1.60
N ALA A 368 -15.51 -2.38 -1.78
CA ALA A 368 -15.08 -1.86 -3.07
C ALA A 368 -13.73 -2.47 -3.48
N LEU A 369 -13.58 -2.95 -4.71
CA LEU A 369 -12.36 -3.56 -5.22
C LEU A 369 -11.18 -2.58 -5.13
N PRO A 370 -10.09 -2.90 -4.40
CA PRO A 370 -8.89 -2.08 -4.44
C PRO A 370 -8.21 -2.13 -5.80
N LEU A 371 -7.79 -0.97 -6.28
CA LEU A 371 -7.02 -0.79 -7.51
C LEU A 371 -5.61 -0.29 -7.18
N THR A 372 -4.61 -0.85 -7.85
CA THR A 372 -3.25 -0.30 -7.93
C THR A 372 -2.93 -0.08 -9.39
N ILE A 373 -2.72 1.18 -9.78
CA ILE A 373 -2.55 1.58 -11.17
C ILE A 373 -1.16 2.19 -11.34
N THR A 374 -0.22 1.47 -11.94
CA THR A 374 1.14 1.96 -12.16
C THR A 374 1.20 2.94 -13.34
N GLY A 375 2.25 3.78 -13.39
CA GLY A 375 2.45 4.72 -14.50
C GLY A 375 1.62 6.00 -14.40
N MET A 376 1.15 6.34 -13.20
CA MET A 376 0.35 7.55 -12.96
C MET A 376 1.21 8.73 -12.49
N ASN A 377 0.74 9.94 -12.79
CA ASN A 377 1.42 11.17 -12.40
C ASN A 377 0.80 11.79 -11.13
N GLY A 378 1.58 11.87 -10.05
CA GLY A 378 1.12 12.45 -8.78
C GLY A 378 1.08 13.98 -8.71
N ASN A 379 1.37 14.67 -9.81
CA ASN A 379 1.20 16.12 -9.92
C ASN A 379 -0.20 16.54 -10.37
N TRP A 380 -1.02 15.59 -10.83
CA TRP A 380 -2.35 15.87 -11.39
C TRP A 380 -3.44 15.34 -10.48
N ASP A 381 -4.55 16.06 -10.42
CA ASP A 381 -5.70 15.64 -9.62
C ASP A 381 -6.38 14.40 -10.20
N THR A 382 -6.49 13.34 -9.42
CA THR A 382 -6.92 12.01 -9.86
C THR A 382 -8.26 11.59 -9.24
N ARG A 383 -9.17 11.05 -10.07
CA ARG A 383 -10.49 10.57 -9.64
C ARG A 383 -10.87 9.27 -10.34
N VAL A 384 -11.65 8.45 -9.64
CA VAL A 384 -12.48 7.42 -10.28
C VAL A 384 -13.77 8.09 -10.73
N TRP A 385 -13.98 8.16 -12.04
CA TRP A 385 -15.23 8.56 -12.67
C TRP A 385 -16.09 7.33 -12.97
N ARG A 386 -17.40 7.49 -12.83
CA ARG A 386 -18.42 6.47 -13.15
C ARG A 386 -19.48 7.05 -14.07
N GLU A 387 -20.15 6.19 -14.81
CA GLU A 387 -21.17 6.58 -15.82
C GLU A 387 -22.37 7.36 -15.23
N ASP A 388 -22.59 7.29 -13.92
CA ASP A 388 -23.57 8.12 -13.19
C ASP A 388 -23.10 9.58 -12.95
N GLY A 389 -21.86 9.91 -13.34
CA GLY A 389 -21.26 11.22 -13.19
C GLY A 389 -20.49 11.44 -11.88
N SER A 390 -20.44 10.43 -10.99
CA SER A 390 -19.70 10.52 -9.73
C SER A 390 -18.19 10.60 -9.96
N LEU A 391 -17.49 11.28 -9.05
CA LEU A 391 -16.04 11.50 -9.07
C LEU A 391 -15.45 11.26 -7.68
N THR A 392 -14.88 10.07 -7.46
CA THR A 392 -14.30 9.70 -6.17
C THR A 392 -12.79 9.99 -6.15
N PRO A 393 -12.28 10.79 -5.20
CA PRO A 393 -10.85 11.06 -5.05
C PRO A 393 -10.02 9.81 -4.77
N PHE A 394 -8.85 9.77 -5.39
CA PHE A 394 -7.79 8.85 -5.03
C PHE A 394 -6.44 9.53 -5.30
N ALA A 395 -5.37 9.05 -4.68
CA ALA A 395 -4.05 9.65 -4.82
C ALA A 395 -3.01 8.70 -5.41
N VAL A 396 -1.95 9.32 -5.93
CA VAL A 396 -0.79 8.64 -6.51
C VAL A 396 0.37 8.72 -5.53
N PHE A 397 1.00 7.58 -5.28
CA PHE A 397 2.18 7.45 -4.44
C PHE A 397 3.20 6.55 -5.14
N GLU A 398 4.47 6.96 -5.14
CA GLU A 398 5.57 6.20 -5.79
C GLU A 398 5.24 5.79 -7.25
N GLY A 399 4.52 6.64 -7.98
CA GLY A 399 4.14 6.39 -9.39
C GLY A 399 2.94 5.46 -9.58
N ALA A 400 2.28 5.02 -8.51
CA ALA A 400 1.09 4.20 -8.54
C ALA A 400 -0.13 4.93 -7.94
N GLY A 401 -1.25 4.93 -8.66
CA GLY A 401 -2.54 5.35 -8.12
C GLY A 401 -3.17 4.26 -7.27
N HIS A 402 -3.65 4.62 -6.09
CA HIS A 402 -4.35 3.70 -5.20
C HIS A 402 -5.81 4.13 -5.06
N ALA A 403 -6.71 3.38 -5.70
CA ALA A 403 -8.13 3.69 -5.83
C ALA A 403 -9.02 2.57 -5.30
N ARG A 404 -10.32 2.84 -5.25
CA ARG A 404 -11.39 1.90 -4.91
C ARG A 404 -12.45 1.94 -6.00
N LEU A 405 -12.91 0.77 -6.42
CA LEU A 405 -13.96 0.63 -7.43
C LEU A 405 -15.09 -0.20 -6.85
N ASP A 406 -16.26 0.42 -6.66
CA ASP A 406 -17.46 -0.35 -6.33
C ASP A 406 -17.86 -1.19 -7.54
N VAL A 407 -17.64 -2.50 -7.41
CA VAL A 407 -17.98 -3.48 -8.45
C VAL A 407 -19.39 -4.03 -8.31
N THR A 408 -20.17 -3.59 -7.32
CA THR A 408 -21.60 -3.89 -7.24
C THR A 408 -22.42 -2.98 -8.14
N GLU A 409 -21.87 -1.82 -8.49
CA GLU A 409 -22.40 -0.95 -9.52
C GLU A 409 -21.81 -1.33 -10.88
N GLY A 410 -22.66 -1.57 -11.87
CA GLY A 410 -22.23 -1.87 -13.24
C GLY A 410 -21.87 -0.62 -14.04
N GLY A 411 -21.38 -0.82 -15.26
CA GLY A 411 -21.21 0.24 -16.25
C GLY A 411 -19.78 0.73 -16.41
N LYS A 412 -19.62 1.86 -17.12
CA LYS A 412 -18.31 2.40 -17.48
C LYS A 412 -17.62 3.07 -16.31
N PHE A 413 -16.29 3.01 -16.32
CA PHE A 413 -15.45 3.75 -15.39
C PHE A 413 -14.18 4.28 -16.06
N TYR A 414 -13.63 5.33 -15.47
CA TYR A 414 -12.31 5.87 -15.75
C TYR A 414 -11.60 6.11 -14.42
N ALA A 415 -10.34 5.70 -14.28
CA ALA A 415 -9.51 6.00 -13.12
C ALA A 415 -8.21 6.64 -13.59
N GLY A 416 -8.05 7.94 -13.33
CA GLY A 416 -7.02 8.74 -13.97
C GLY A 416 -7.02 10.20 -13.54
N PRO A 417 -6.07 11.01 -14.07
CA PRO A 417 -6.08 12.45 -13.93
C PRO A 417 -7.33 13.05 -14.59
N LEU A 418 -7.88 14.11 -14.02
CA LEU A 418 -8.99 14.87 -14.60
C LEU A 418 -8.55 15.78 -15.74
N VAL A 419 -7.31 16.26 -15.67
CA VAL A 419 -6.66 17.09 -16.70
C VAL A 419 -5.24 16.57 -16.91
N ILE A 420 -4.88 16.39 -18.17
CA ILE A 420 -3.59 15.86 -18.63
C ILE A 420 -2.80 17.01 -19.25
N ALA A 421 -1.50 17.05 -18.95
CA ALA A 421 -0.53 18.00 -19.51
C ALA A 421 0.75 17.26 -19.92
N SER A 422 0.65 16.42 -20.97
CA SER A 422 1.69 15.44 -21.31
C SER A 422 3.07 16.06 -21.57
N GLU A 423 3.12 17.28 -22.12
CA GLU A 423 4.37 18.00 -22.40
C GLU A 423 4.98 18.62 -21.13
N ALA A 424 4.20 18.75 -20.05
CA ALA A 424 4.64 19.31 -18.78
C ALA A 424 4.25 18.40 -17.59
N PRO A 425 4.84 17.19 -17.45
CA PRO A 425 4.50 16.23 -16.39
C PRO A 425 4.80 16.75 -14.97
N ASN A 426 5.67 17.75 -14.84
CA ASN A 426 6.01 18.40 -13.57
C ASN A 426 5.07 19.58 -13.23
N LEU A 427 4.15 19.94 -14.12
CA LEU A 427 3.13 20.94 -13.84
C LEU A 427 2.12 20.36 -12.86
N ARG A 428 1.95 21.01 -11.71
CA ARG A 428 0.92 20.61 -10.74
C ARG A 428 -0.40 21.22 -11.13
N ILE A 429 -1.43 20.39 -11.23
CA ILE A 429 -2.78 20.78 -11.67
C ILE A 429 -3.77 20.38 -10.59
N THR A 430 -4.57 21.34 -10.14
CA THR A 430 -5.68 21.12 -9.22
C THR A 430 -6.96 21.61 -9.86
N VAL A 431 -7.98 20.75 -9.92
CA VAL A 431 -9.30 21.13 -10.43
C VAL A 431 -10.07 21.77 -9.29
N LEU A 432 -10.42 23.05 -9.44
CA LEU A 432 -11.17 23.80 -8.44
C LEU A 432 -12.68 23.64 -8.65
N GLU A 433 -13.12 23.72 -9.91
CA GLU A 433 -14.51 23.58 -10.33
C GLU A 433 -14.55 22.88 -11.69
N TRP A 434 -15.51 21.96 -11.89
CA TRP A 434 -15.71 21.31 -13.18
C TRP A 434 -17.14 20.78 -13.34
N ASP A 435 -17.89 21.42 -14.23
CA ASP A 435 -19.23 21.01 -14.62
C ASP A 435 -19.34 20.91 -16.15
N ALA A 436 -20.56 20.91 -16.69
CA ALA A 436 -20.80 20.80 -18.12
C ALA A 436 -20.48 22.10 -18.89
N ALA A 437 -20.52 23.25 -18.21
CA ALA A 437 -20.38 24.57 -18.81
C ALA A 437 -18.97 25.15 -18.67
N HIS A 438 -18.24 24.85 -17.60
CA HIS A 438 -16.89 25.38 -17.40
C HIS A 438 -15.96 24.45 -16.63
N ILE A 439 -14.67 24.78 -16.70
CA ILE A 439 -13.62 24.20 -15.85
C ILE A 439 -12.70 25.30 -15.32
N LYS A 440 -12.40 25.23 -14.03
CA LYS A 440 -11.51 26.15 -13.33
C LYS A 440 -10.35 25.39 -12.71
N LEU A 441 -9.14 25.79 -13.04
CA LEU A 441 -7.91 25.08 -12.68
C LEU A 441 -6.94 26.00 -11.95
N GLU A 442 -6.28 25.46 -10.93
CA GLU A 442 -5.07 26.02 -10.34
C GLU A 442 -3.85 25.29 -10.91
N LEU A 443 -2.99 26.02 -11.61
CA LEU A 443 -1.77 25.53 -12.23
C LEU A 443 -0.56 26.04 -11.46
N ASN A 444 0.36 25.16 -11.09
CA ASN A 444 1.53 25.54 -10.30
C ASN A 444 2.81 24.90 -10.84
N ASN A 445 3.72 25.76 -11.28
CA ASN A 445 5.05 25.37 -11.74
C ASN A 445 6.05 25.52 -10.59
N THR A 446 6.48 24.38 -10.03
CA THR A 446 7.42 24.38 -8.90
C THR A 446 8.90 24.46 -9.30
N THR A 447 9.18 24.42 -10.60
CA THR A 447 10.54 24.34 -11.15
C THR A 447 11.16 25.72 -11.39
N ASP A 448 12.42 25.72 -11.82
CA ASP A 448 13.19 26.91 -12.18
C ASP A 448 13.08 27.30 -13.66
N ALA A 449 12.31 26.56 -14.47
CA ALA A 449 12.10 26.83 -15.88
C ALA A 449 10.60 27.06 -16.18
N PRO A 450 10.23 27.88 -17.18
CA PRO A 450 8.85 27.95 -17.64
C PRO A 450 8.39 26.60 -18.20
N MET A 451 7.09 26.35 -18.16
CA MET A 451 6.46 25.16 -18.72
C MET A 451 5.41 25.55 -19.75
N GLU A 452 5.40 24.83 -20.87
CA GLU A 452 4.38 24.93 -21.91
C GLU A 452 3.77 23.55 -22.14
N SER A 453 2.45 23.48 -22.26
CA SER A 453 1.74 22.23 -22.53
C SER A 453 0.34 22.50 -23.05
N ILE A 454 -0.28 21.49 -23.65
CA ILE A 454 -1.69 21.49 -23.99
C ILE A 454 -2.44 20.78 -22.86
N LEU A 455 -3.31 21.52 -22.18
CA LEU A 455 -4.22 20.97 -21.17
C LEU A 455 -5.37 20.25 -21.86
N ARG A 456 -5.61 18.99 -21.48
CA ARG A 456 -6.67 18.15 -22.05
C ARG A 456 -7.49 17.44 -20.98
N THR A 457 -8.80 17.35 -21.15
CA THR A 457 -9.64 16.43 -20.36
C THR A 457 -9.73 15.07 -21.07
N PRO A 458 -9.77 13.94 -20.34
CA PRO A 458 -10.00 12.62 -20.92
C PRO A 458 -11.34 12.53 -21.65
N ALA A 459 -11.39 11.86 -22.80
CA ALA A 459 -12.63 11.68 -23.58
C ALA A 459 -13.59 10.68 -22.93
N GLU A 460 -13.08 9.83 -22.04
CA GLU A 460 -13.84 8.82 -21.30
C GLU A 460 -14.75 9.44 -20.23
N ILE A 461 -14.40 10.62 -19.70
CA ILE A 461 -15.24 11.36 -18.76
C ILE A 461 -16.27 12.16 -19.54
N THR A 462 -17.53 11.73 -19.49
CA THR A 462 -18.63 12.38 -20.21
C THR A 462 -19.44 13.32 -19.30
N GLY A 463 -20.26 14.20 -19.90
CA GLY A 463 -21.12 15.12 -19.16
C GLY A 463 -20.39 16.30 -18.48
N LYS A 464 -19.11 16.51 -18.82
CA LYS A 464 -18.26 17.57 -18.30
C LYS A 464 -17.65 18.40 -19.43
N PHE A 465 -17.23 19.63 -19.12
CA PHE A 465 -16.65 20.56 -20.08
C PHE A 465 -15.37 19.95 -20.71
N PRO A 466 -15.32 19.80 -22.05
CA PRO A 466 -14.14 19.28 -22.74
C PRO A 466 -13.06 20.37 -22.86
N LEU A 467 -11.86 20.08 -22.39
CA LEU A 467 -10.71 20.98 -22.49
C LEU A 467 -9.71 20.50 -23.53
N ASN A 468 -9.22 21.43 -24.37
CA ASN A 468 -8.05 21.26 -25.22
C ASN A 468 -7.42 22.64 -25.49
N GLN A 469 -6.59 23.12 -24.56
CA GLN A 469 -6.10 24.51 -24.57
C GLN A 469 -4.61 24.58 -24.27
N GLN A 470 -3.88 25.41 -25.01
CA GLN A 470 -2.46 25.65 -24.74
C GLN A 470 -2.30 26.56 -23.52
N VAL A 471 -1.31 26.25 -22.69
CA VAL A 471 -0.95 27.07 -21.53
C VAL A 471 0.56 27.25 -21.41
N SER A 472 0.96 28.40 -20.88
CA SER A 472 2.33 28.68 -20.46
C SER A 472 2.30 29.14 -19.00
N VAL A 473 3.13 28.51 -18.16
CA VAL A 473 3.23 28.79 -16.73
C VAL A 473 4.69 29.14 -16.38
N PRO A 474 4.98 30.39 -15.99
CA PRO A 474 6.34 30.82 -15.63
C PRO A 474 6.96 29.98 -14.49
N SER A 475 8.28 29.93 -14.44
CA SER A 475 9.03 29.26 -13.37
C SER A 475 8.62 29.74 -11.98
N GLY A 476 8.39 28.81 -11.05
CA GLY A 476 8.10 29.15 -9.65
C GLY A 476 6.80 29.92 -9.42
N SER A 477 5.87 29.89 -10.38
CA SER A 477 4.62 30.66 -10.35
C SER A 477 3.38 29.78 -10.26
N MET A 478 2.28 30.38 -9.80
CA MET A 478 0.95 29.80 -9.76
C MET A 478 0.00 30.68 -10.57
N LYS A 479 -0.91 30.06 -11.32
CA LYS A 479 -1.95 30.72 -12.11
C LYS A 479 -3.27 30.00 -11.91
N VAL A 480 -4.34 30.76 -11.69
CA VAL A 480 -5.71 30.25 -11.82
C VAL A 480 -6.21 30.58 -13.22
N VAL A 481 -6.77 29.58 -13.90
CA VAL A 481 -7.36 29.71 -15.24
C VAL A 481 -8.78 29.18 -15.23
N GLU A 482 -9.63 29.77 -16.04
CA GLU A 482 -11.04 29.37 -16.20
C GLU A 482 -11.35 29.32 -17.71
N TYR A 483 -12.01 28.25 -18.13
CA TYR A 483 -12.43 28.02 -19.51
C TYR A 483 -13.94 27.74 -19.53
N LYS A 484 -14.65 28.34 -20.49
CA LYS A 484 -16.11 28.30 -20.66
C LYS A 484 -16.46 27.97 -22.09
#